data_AF-A0A2H0BVE8-F1
#
_entry.id   AF-A0A2H0BVE8-F1
#
_cell.length_a   1.000
_cell.length_b   1.000
_cell.length_c   1.000
_cell.angle_alpha   90.00
_cell.angle_beta   90.00
_cell.angle_gamma   90.00
#
_symmetry.space_group_name_H-M   'P 1'
#
loop_
_entity.id
_entity.type
_entity.pdbx_description
1 polymer ?
#
loop_
_entity_poly.entity_id
_entity_poly.type
_entity_poly.pdbx_seq_one_letter_code
_entity_poly.pdbx_strand_id
1 'polypeptide(L)'
;MLVILILIISALSFAWQGVSLQNQVGVEEPKFHALQQEYFTLSKVEREAAITGSELNQKLVQIQNYPSELLRLKLIGVGKILTGILLALLAIAFLLFMMPTRLAKLMKENR
;
A
#
# COMPACT_ATOMS: atom_id res chain seq x y z
N MET A 1 6.07 3.67 28.68
CA MET A 1 5.10 2.67 28.17
C MET A 1 4.16 3.24 27.13
N LEU A 2 3.60 4.43 27.33
CA LEU A 2 2.73 5.11 26.37
C LEU A 2 3.38 5.28 24.97
N VAL A 3 4.67 5.61 24.90
CA VAL A 3 5.42 5.70 23.63
C VAL A 3 5.47 4.38 22.87
N ILE A 4 5.72 3.26 23.56
CA ILE A 4 5.77 1.92 22.94
C ILE A 4 4.38 1.52 22.45
N LEU A 5 3.33 1.83 23.21
CA LEU A 5 1.96 1.58 22.81
C LEU A 5 1.62 2.32 21.50
N ILE A 6 1.96 3.61 21.41
CA ILE A 6 1.75 4.41 20.20
C ILE A 6 2.52 3.84 19.02
N LEU A 7 3.77 3.41 19.22
CA LEU A 7 4.59 2.81 18.18
C LEU A 7 3.96 1.52 17.64
N ILE A 8 3.47 0.64 18.52
CA ILE A 8 2.81 -0.61 18.13
C ILE A 8 1.52 -0.34 17.36
N ILE A 9 0.67 0.57 17.86
CA ILE A 9 -0.58 0.94 17.19
C ILE A 9 -0.29 1.52 15.79
N SER A 10 0.71 2.40 15.69
CA SER A 10 1.12 3.00 14.42
C SER A 10 1.63 1.94 13.45
N ALA A 11 2.50 1.03 13.91
CA ALA A 11 3.03 -0.06 13.12
C ALA A 11 1.92 -0.94 12.53
N LEU A 12 0.94 -1.33 13.36
CA LEU A 12 -0.20 -2.13 12.93
C LEU A 12 -1.10 -1.37 11.94
N SER A 13 -1.35 -0.08 12.18
CA SER A 13 -2.15 0.74 11.27
C SER A 13 -1.51 0.87 9.89
N PHE A 14 -0.21 1.13 9.82
CA PHE A 14 0.52 1.22 8.55
C PHE A 14 0.55 -0.12 7.81
N ALA A 15 0.83 -1.22 8.53
CA ALA A 15 0.83 -2.56 7.95
C ALA A 15 -0.56 -2.93 7.38
N TRP A 16 -1.63 -2.68 8.15
CA TRP A 16 -3.00 -2.92 7.73
C TRP A 16 -3.37 -2.12 6.48
N GLN A 17 -3.09 -0.81 6.49
CA GLN A 17 -3.37 0.06 5.34
C GLN A 17 -2.62 -0.41 4.09
N GLY A 18 -1.35 -0.80 4.25
CA GLY A 18 -0.54 -1.31 3.15
C GLY A 18 -1.07 -2.61 2.56
N VAL A 19 -1.47 -3.57 3.40
CA VAL A 19 -2.12 -4.82 2.96
C VAL A 19 -3.45 -4.55 2.26
N SER A 20 -4.27 -3.65 2.80
CA SER A 20 -5.54 -3.27 2.18
C SER A 20 -5.35 -2.71 0.77
N LEU A 21 -4.36 -1.82 0.58
CA LEU A 21 -4.03 -1.27 -0.75
C LEU A 21 -3.54 -2.36 -1.71
N GLN A 22 -2.71 -3.30 -1.23
CA GLN A 22 -2.21 -4.40 -2.05
C GLN A 22 -3.33 -5.37 -2.46
N ASN A 23 -4.34 -5.58 -1.62
CA ASN A 23 -5.50 -6.39 -1.95
C ASN A 23 -6.36 -5.73 -3.04
N GLN A 24 -6.44 -4.39 -3.08
CA GLN A 24 -7.16 -3.67 -4.13
C GLN A 24 -6.50 -3.83 -5.49
N VAL A 25 -5.16 -3.89 -5.55
CA VAL A 25 -4.42 -4.15 -6.80
C VAL A 25 -4.90 -5.44 -7.48
N GLY A 26 -5.11 -6.50 -6.72
CA GLY A 26 -5.59 -7.79 -7.26
C GLY A 26 -6.98 -7.72 -7.91
N VAL A 27 -7.77 -6.70 -7.57
CA VAL A 27 -9.09 -6.45 -8.16
C VAL A 27 -9.02 -5.45 -9.32
N GLU A 28 -8.18 -4.43 -9.20
CA GLU A 28 -8.06 -3.35 -10.19
C GLU A 28 -7.26 -3.75 -11.44
N GLU A 29 -6.29 -4.66 -11.30
CA GLU A 29 -5.47 -5.15 -12.42
C GLU A 29 -6.30 -5.97 -13.44
N PRO A 30 -7.18 -6.91 -13.03
CA PRO A 30 -8.12 -7.56 -13.95
C PRO A 30 -9.07 -6.59 -14.66
N LYS A 31 -9.58 -5.55 -13.98
CA LYS A 31 -10.44 -4.54 -14.59
C LYS A 31 -9.70 -3.76 -15.68
N PHE A 32 -8.45 -3.38 -15.41
CA PHE A 32 -7.60 -2.74 -16.40
C PHE A 32 -7.36 -3.62 -17.63
N HIS A 33 -7.10 -4.90 -17.44
CA HIS A 33 -6.95 -5.85 -18.55
C HIS A 33 -8.25 -6.02 -19.35
N ALA A 34 -9.40 -6.06 -18.69
CA ALA A 34 -10.69 -6.13 -19.36
C ALA A 34 -10.95 -4.87 -20.21
N LEU A 35 -10.68 -3.67 -19.67
CA LEU A 35 -10.81 -2.41 -20.40
C LEU A 35 -9.87 -2.34 -21.61
N GLN A 36 -8.64 -2.80 -21.48
CA GLN A 36 -7.73 -2.91 -22.61
C GLN A 36 -8.25 -3.90 -23.65
N GLN A 37 -8.69 -5.09 -23.23
CA GLN A 37 -9.21 -6.08 -24.18
C GLN A 37 -10.40 -5.53 -24.96
N GLU A 38 -11.34 -4.86 -24.30
CA GLU A 38 -12.51 -4.24 -24.94
C GLU A 38 -12.13 -3.08 -25.88
N TYR A 39 -11.11 -2.30 -25.53
CA TYR A 39 -10.66 -1.19 -26.36
C TYR A 39 -9.82 -1.64 -27.55
N PHE A 40 -9.00 -2.68 -27.40
CA PHE A 40 -8.08 -3.17 -28.43
C PHE A 40 -8.67 -4.28 -29.32
N THR A 41 -9.89 -4.75 -29.05
CA THR A 41 -10.65 -5.60 -29.98
C THR A 41 -11.08 -4.85 -31.25
N LEU A 42 -11.29 -3.54 -31.18
CA LEU A 42 -11.58 -2.71 -32.35
C LEU A 42 -10.33 -2.47 -33.20
N SER A 43 -10.52 -2.38 -34.52
CA SER A 43 -9.41 -2.12 -35.43
C SER A 43 -8.79 -0.75 -35.13
N LYS A 44 -7.49 -0.59 -35.39
CA LYS A 44 -6.79 0.69 -35.19
C LYS A 44 -7.47 1.84 -35.96
N VAL A 45 -7.96 1.55 -37.17
CA VAL A 45 -8.63 2.53 -38.04
C VAL A 45 -9.93 3.02 -37.41
N GLU A 46 -10.76 2.12 -36.86
CA GLU A 46 -12.00 2.51 -36.17
C GLU A 46 -11.74 3.32 -34.90
N ARG A 47 -10.61 3.08 -34.22
CA ARG A 47 -10.25 3.80 -32.99
C ARG A 47 -9.74 5.21 -33.24
N GLU A 48 -8.95 5.38 -34.29
CA GLU A 48 -8.41 6.69 -34.67
C GLU A 48 -9.43 7.54 -35.41
N ALA A 49 -10.41 6.92 -36.09
CA ALA A 49 -11.53 7.62 -36.73
C ALA A 49 -12.63 8.07 -35.76
N ALA A 50 -12.54 7.70 -34.47
CA ALA A 50 -13.54 8.04 -33.49
C ALA A 50 -13.58 9.55 -33.20
N ILE A 51 -14.80 10.09 -33.14
CA ILE A 51 -15.03 11.52 -32.92
C ILE A 51 -14.45 11.95 -31.57
N THR A 52 -13.83 13.13 -31.51
CA THR A 52 -13.35 13.72 -30.27
C THR A 52 -14.48 13.83 -29.24
N GLY A 53 -14.26 13.30 -28.04
CA GLY A 53 -15.25 13.30 -26.96
C GLY A 53 -16.22 12.13 -26.97
N SER A 54 -16.14 11.25 -27.99
CA SER A 54 -16.88 9.98 -28.00
C SER A 54 -16.52 9.09 -26.81
N GLU A 55 -17.40 8.13 -26.49
CA GLU A 55 -17.18 7.14 -25.44
C GLU A 55 -15.85 6.37 -25.64
N LEU A 56 -15.47 6.13 -26.89
CA LEU A 56 -14.22 5.46 -27.23
C LEU A 56 -13.01 6.31 -26.81
N ASN A 57 -13.03 7.62 -27.10
CA ASN A 57 -11.96 8.52 -26.68
C ASN A 57 -11.89 8.66 -25.15
N GLN A 58 -13.04 8.63 -24.46
CA GLN A 58 -13.08 8.61 -23.00
C GLN A 58 -12.48 7.32 -22.43
N LYS A 59 -12.75 6.16 -23.02
CA LYS A 59 -12.12 4.88 -22.66
C LYS A 59 -10.60 4.93 -22.85
N LEU A 60 -10.10 5.57 -23.91
CA LEU A 60 -8.66 5.75 -24.12
C LEU A 60 -8.01 6.55 -22.99
N VAL A 61 -8.62 7.67 -22.59
CA VAL A 61 -8.15 8.49 -21.47
C VAL A 61 -8.15 7.69 -20.17
N GLN A 62 -9.19 6.90 -19.92
CA GLN A 62 -9.26 6.02 -18.75
C GLN A 62 -8.12 4.99 -18.77
N ILE A 63 -7.88 4.32 -19.89
CA ILE A 63 -6.79 3.34 -20.06
C ILE A 63 -5.42 3.99 -19.85
N GLN A 64 -5.22 5.23 -20.30
CA GLN A 64 -3.96 5.95 -20.12
C GLN A 64 -3.71 6.38 -18.67
N ASN A 65 -4.77 6.72 -17.92
CA ASN A 65 -4.68 7.13 -16.52
C ASN A 65 -4.67 5.95 -15.54
N TYR A 66 -5.21 4.80 -15.91
CA TYR A 66 -5.30 3.62 -15.02
C TYR A 66 -3.93 3.14 -14.47
N PRO A 67 -2.85 3.09 -15.26
CA PRO A 67 -1.53 2.65 -14.78
C PRO A 67 -0.98 3.49 -13.63
N SER A 68 -1.21 4.81 -13.62
CA SER A 68 -0.69 5.68 -12.56
C SER A 68 -1.39 5.40 -11.23
N GLU A 69 -2.70 5.13 -11.25
CA GLU A 69 -3.44 4.70 -10.06
C GLU A 69 -3.06 3.28 -9.61
N LEU A 70 -2.84 2.34 -10.54
CA LEU A 70 -2.34 1.00 -10.20
C LEU A 70 -0.94 1.05 -9.56
N LEU A 71 -0.05 1.88 -10.11
CA LEU A 71 1.28 2.10 -9.54
C LEU A 71 1.19 2.75 -8.16
N ARG A 72 0.28 3.69 -7.97
CA ARG A 72 0.00 4.29 -6.66
C ARG A 72 -0.42 3.22 -5.65
N LEU A 73 -1.38 2.36 -5.99
CA LEU A 73 -1.83 1.28 -5.12
C LEU A 73 -0.69 0.32 -4.77
N LYS A 74 0.11 -0.11 -5.77
CA LYS A 74 1.27 -1.01 -5.57
C LYS A 74 2.37 -0.36 -4.73
N LEU A 75 2.88 0.80 -5.14
CA LEU A 75 4.05 1.44 -4.51
C LEU A 75 3.72 2.02 -3.14
N ILE A 76 2.58 2.71 -2.99
CA ILE A 76 2.19 3.25 -1.68
C ILE A 76 1.78 2.11 -0.75
N GLY A 77 1.12 1.05 -1.27
CA GLY A 77 0.79 -0.15 -0.50
C GLY A 77 2.05 -0.78 0.10
N VAL A 78 3.04 -1.09 -0.74
CA VAL A 78 4.34 -1.63 -0.29
C VAL A 78 5.06 -0.67 0.67
N GLY A 79 5.09 0.62 0.36
CA GLY A 79 5.71 1.63 1.22
C GLY A 79 5.11 1.68 2.63
N LYS A 80 3.78 1.56 2.74
CA LYS A 80 3.09 1.49 4.03
C LYS A 80 3.40 0.20 4.80
N ILE A 81 3.48 -0.94 4.12
CA ILE A 81 3.89 -2.20 4.75
C ILE A 81 5.30 -2.08 5.33
N LEU A 82 6.25 -1.58 4.52
CA LEU A 82 7.64 -1.39 4.95
C LEU A 82 7.75 -0.42 6.13
N THR A 83 6.98 0.67 6.11
CA THR A 83 6.92 1.63 7.23
C THR A 83 6.37 0.98 8.50
N GLY A 84 5.31 0.16 8.39
CA GLY A 84 4.75 -0.59 9.51
C GLY A 84 5.77 -1.54 10.13
N ILE A 85 6.50 -2.30 9.30
CA ILE A 85 7.56 -3.20 9.74
C ILE A 85 8.69 -2.42 10.44
N LEU A 86 9.12 -1.29 9.88
CA LEU A 86 10.15 -0.46 10.49
C LEU A 86 9.75 0.00 11.91
N LEU A 87 8.51 0.47 12.08
CA LEU A 87 8.01 0.89 13.38
C LEU A 87 7.90 -0.27 14.38
N ALA A 88 7.51 -1.46 13.91
CA ALA A 88 7.49 -2.66 14.74
C ALA A 88 8.90 -3.05 15.22
N LEU A 89 9.89 -3.03 14.33
CA LEU A 89 11.29 -3.29 14.66
C LEU A 89 11.82 -2.27 15.68
N LEU A 90 11.48 -0.99 15.51
CA LEU A 90 11.85 0.07 16.43
C LEU A 90 11.23 -0.16 17.82
N ALA A 91 9.96 -0.56 17.89
CA ALA A 91 9.32 -0.91 19.16
C ALA A 91 10.03 -2.10 19.87
N ILE A 92 10.43 -3.13 19.11
CA ILE A 92 11.19 -4.27 19.63
C ILE A 92 12.56 -3.82 20.15
N ALA A 93 13.28 -2.99 19.40
CA ALA A 93 14.57 -2.45 19.81
C ALA A 93 14.48 -1.66 21.14
N PHE A 94 13.45 -0.81 21.28
CA PHE A 94 13.20 -0.10 22.53
C PHE A 94 12.92 -1.04 23.71
N LEU A 95 12.13 -2.09 23.50
CA LEU A 95 11.85 -3.08 24.54
C LEU A 95 13.13 -3.79 25.01
N LEU A 96 13.95 -4.25 24.05
CA LEU A 96 15.23 -4.90 24.34
C LEU A 96 16.18 -3.97 25.11
N PHE A 97 16.28 -2.71 24.72
CA PHE A 97 17.10 -1.72 25.41
C PHE A 97 16.65 -1.45 26.85
N MET A 98 15.34 -1.51 27.13
CA MET A 98 14.80 -1.31 28.48
C MET A 98 14.94 -2.52 29.40
N MET A 99 15.08 -3.75 28.89
CA MET A 99 15.15 -4.96 29.73
C MET A 99 16.28 -4.95 30.76
N PRO A 100 17.54 -4.60 30.43
CA PRO A 100 18.64 -4.60 31.40
C PRO A 100 18.36 -3.69 32.60
N THR A 101 17.80 -2.51 32.36
CA THR A 101 17.46 -1.54 33.42
C THR A 101 16.36 -2.07 34.35
N ARG A 102 15.36 -2.77 33.79
CA ARG A 102 14.28 -3.39 34.56
C ARG A 102 14.80 -4.54 35.42
N LEU A 103 15.64 -5.39 34.85
CA LEU A 103 16.31 -6.49 35.57
C LEU A 103 17.19 -5.97 36.71
N ALA A 104 18.01 -4.95 36.45
CA ALA A 104 18.87 -4.34 37.47
C ALA A 104 18.06 -3.73 38.62
N LYS A 105 16.92 -3.08 38.32
CA LYS A 105 16.02 -2.54 39.35
C LYS A 105 15.42 -3.66 40.22
N LEU A 106 14.91 -4.74 39.60
CA LEU A 106 14.36 -5.89 40.32
C LEU A 106 15.39 -6.57 41.23
N MET A 107 16.63 -6.70 40.78
CA MET A 107 17.72 -7.28 41.59
C MET A 107 18.10 -6.40 42.79
N LYS A 108 17.94 -5.07 42.68
CA LYS A 108 18.25 -4.13 43.75
C LYS A 108 17.13 -4.02 44.79
N GLU A 109 15.90 -4.34 44.40
CA GLU A 109 14.70 -4.30 45.25
C GLU A 109 14.52 -5.60 46.06
N ASN A 110 15.07 -6.72 45.57
CA ASN A 110 15.09 -8.03 46.25
C ASN A 110 16.29 -8.23 47.21
N ARG A 111 17.10 -7.20 47.46
CA ARG A 111 18.29 -7.25 48.31
C ARG A 111 18.15 -6.27 49.47
#